data_AF-A0A956IJV9-F1
#
_entry.id   AF-A0A956IJV9-F1
#
_cell.length_a   1.000
_cell.length_b   1.000
_cell.length_c   1.000
_cell.angle_alpha   90.00
_cell.angle_beta   90.00
_cell.angle_gamma   90.00
#
_symmetry.space_group_name_H-M   'P 1'
#
loop_
_entity.id
_entity.type
_entity.pdbx_description
1 polymer ?
#
loop_
_entity_poly.entity_id
_entity_poly.type
_entity_poly.pdbx_seq_one_letter_code
_entity_poly.pdbx_strand_id
1 'polypeptide(L)'
;DTGCEPSGTTATHCVAGNALKGPKAECKDGECKPGLRCVFGKCAPPCCAGNDAPCEGGACVVNFQITGNIAIRYCIYQESCDPFADMPCASAGEQCYPSILPYAFCAPPNPGPGGAGAPCPDGLLDCLGGHVCYSGTCRLACDLANYMSLEPGKGGCEAGDVCVTSTGITTVPGIGFCN
;
A
#
# COMPACT_ATOMS: atom_id res chain seq x y z
N ASP A 1 24.54 -7.00 21.14
CA ASP A 1 23.81 -7.90 20.22
C ASP A 1 23.91 -7.39 18.81
N THR A 2 24.23 -8.25 17.85
CA THR A 2 24.42 -7.94 16.43
C THR A 2 23.35 -8.71 15.65
N GLY A 3 22.57 -8.02 14.82
CA GLY A 3 21.55 -8.64 13.98
C GLY A 3 22.09 -8.85 12.57
N CYS A 4 21.80 -10.00 11.98
CA CYS A 4 22.21 -10.32 10.61
C CYS A 4 21.02 -10.14 9.66
N GLU A 5 21.20 -9.38 8.58
CA GLU A 5 20.21 -9.27 7.50
C GLU A 5 20.76 -9.86 6.18
N PRO A 6 19.92 -10.59 5.42
CA PRO A 6 20.30 -11.07 4.10
C PRO A 6 20.26 -9.91 3.09
N SER A 7 21.39 -9.61 2.44
CA SER A 7 21.35 -8.83 1.20
C SER A 7 21.15 -9.74 0.00
N GLY A 8 20.42 -9.25 -1.00
CA GLY A 8 19.89 -10.00 -2.15
C GLY A 8 20.90 -10.69 -3.07
N THR A 9 22.18 -10.80 -2.71
CA THR A 9 23.22 -11.43 -3.55
C THR A 9 24.25 -12.26 -2.77
N THR A 10 23.88 -12.94 -1.66
CA THR A 10 24.69 -13.88 -0.84
C THR A 10 25.59 -13.30 0.27
N ALA A 11 25.58 -11.99 0.51
CA ALA A 11 26.27 -11.40 1.67
C ALA A 11 25.29 -11.10 2.81
N THR A 12 25.62 -11.59 4.01
CA THR A 12 24.92 -11.24 5.26
C THR A 12 25.64 -10.05 5.89
N HIS A 13 24.96 -8.94 6.11
CA HIS A 13 25.57 -7.77 6.75
C HIS A 13 25.19 -7.75 8.23
N CYS A 14 26.18 -7.56 9.10
CA CYS A 14 25.94 -7.38 10.53
C CYS A 14 25.52 -5.93 10.79
N VAL A 15 24.27 -5.73 11.20
CA VAL A 15 23.78 -4.45 11.70
C VAL A 15 23.92 -4.46 13.22
N ALA A 16 24.36 -3.35 13.82
CA ALA A 16 24.43 -3.24 15.28
C ALA A 16 23.03 -3.49 15.87
N GLY A 17 22.83 -4.63 16.53
CA GLY A 17 21.52 -5.18 16.91
C GLY A 17 20.78 -4.39 17.99
N ASN A 18 21.44 -3.39 18.59
CA ASN A 18 20.79 -2.44 19.51
C ASN A 18 19.98 -1.35 18.79
N ALA A 19 20.06 -1.26 17.46
CA ALA A 19 19.29 -0.30 16.65
C ALA A 19 18.08 -0.93 15.93
N LEU A 20 17.93 -2.27 15.96
CA LEU A 20 16.87 -2.95 15.22
C LEU A 20 15.54 -2.89 15.97
N LYS A 21 14.51 -2.45 15.25
CA LYS A 21 13.22 -2.06 15.80
C LYS A 21 12.23 -3.22 15.78
N GLY A 22 11.40 -3.28 16.82
CA GLY A 22 10.36 -4.30 16.97
C GLY A 22 9.13 -4.05 16.10
N PRO A 23 8.11 -4.93 16.16
CA PRO A 23 6.87 -4.75 15.42
C PRO A 23 6.22 -3.38 15.69
N LYS A 24 5.57 -2.80 14.68
CA LYS A 24 4.88 -1.49 14.71
C LYS A 24 5.78 -0.27 14.92
N ALA A 25 7.08 -0.45 15.16
CA ALA A 25 8.00 0.67 15.27
C ALA A 25 8.25 1.32 13.90
N GLU A 26 8.46 2.64 13.89
CA GLU A 26 8.79 3.38 12.67
C GLU A 26 10.13 2.96 12.10
N CYS A 27 10.23 2.76 10.80
CA CYS A 27 11.43 2.20 10.18
C CYS A 27 11.77 2.81 8.82
N LYS A 28 13.03 2.58 8.44
CA LYS A 28 13.53 2.54 7.07
C LYS A 28 13.99 1.12 6.75
N ASP A 29 14.31 0.87 5.48
CA ASP A 29 14.87 -0.41 5.05
C ASP A 29 16.12 -0.76 5.87
N GLY A 30 16.13 -1.99 6.40
CA GLY A 30 17.21 -2.52 7.26
C GLY A 30 17.17 -2.10 8.73
N GLU A 31 16.13 -1.37 9.17
CA GLU A 31 16.00 -0.96 10.57
C GLU A 31 15.16 -1.94 11.42
N CYS A 32 14.62 -3.01 10.83
CA CYS A 32 13.70 -3.91 11.51
C CYS A 32 14.41 -5.15 12.06
N LYS A 33 13.89 -5.72 13.16
CA LYS A 33 14.42 -6.99 13.70
C LYS A 33 14.30 -8.12 12.66
N PRO A 34 15.18 -9.14 12.71
CA PRO A 34 15.08 -10.30 11.82
C PRO A 34 13.69 -10.91 11.83
N GLY A 35 13.17 -11.23 10.65
CA GLY A 35 11.80 -11.73 10.46
C GLY A 35 10.73 -10.65 10.37
N LEU A 36 11.11 -9.37 10.44
CA LEU A 36 10.23 -8.23 10.15
C LEU A 36 10.73 -7.52 8.88
N ARG A 37 9.84 -6.84 8.18
CA ARG A 37 10.16 -5.97 7.04
C ARG A 37 9.62 -4.57 7.28
N CYS A 38 10.33 -3.56 6.79
CA CYS A 38 9.78 -2.22 6.79
C CYS A 38 8.67 -2.12 5.74
N VAL A 39 7.43 -2.03 6.18
CA VAL A 39 6.24 -1.96 5.32
C VAL A 39 5.50 -0.69 5.69
N PHE A 40 5.40 0.24 4.73
CA PHE A 40 4.79 1.55 4.96
C PHE A 40 5.40 2.33 6.13
N GLY A 41 6.73 2.24 6.28
CA GLY A 41 7.43 2.92 7.36
C GLY A 41 7.20 2.32 8.75
N LYS A 42 6.61 1.13 8.86
CA LYS A 42 6.46 0.39 10.13
C LYS A 42 7.05 -1.01 10.00
N CYS A 43 7.74 -1.50 11.04
CA CYS A 43 8.27 -2.85 11.04
C CYS A 43 7.11 -3.85 11.17
N ALA A 44 6.90 -4.64 10.13
CA ALA A 44 5.80 -5.58 10.02
C ALA A 44 6.28 -7.02 9.95
N PRO A 45 5.69 -7.95 10.74
CA PRO A 45 5.92 -9.36 10.57
C PRO A 45 5.21 -9.87 9.31
N PRO A 46 5.70 -10.98 8.72
CA PRO A 46 4.93 -11.71 7.75
C PRO A 46 3.69 -12.31 8.42
N CYS A 47 2.66 -12.55 7.63
CA CYS A 47 1.38 -13.04 8.12
C CYS A 47 0.74 -14.00 7.10
N CYS A 48 -0.23 -14.79 7.57
CA CYS A 48 -0.97 -15.74 6.75
C CYS A 48 -2.36 -15.21 6.43
N ALA A 49 -2.83 -15.49 5.21
CA ALA A 49 -4.19 -15.14 4.81
C ALA A 49 -5.23 -15.83 5.72
N GLY A 50 -6.23 -15.08 6.20
CA GLY A 50 -7.44 -15.65 6.79
C GLY A 50 -7.63 -15.50 8.29
N ASN A 51 -6.63 -15.03 9.06
CA ASN A 51 -6.81 -14.79 10.49
C ASN A 51 -6.07 -13.55 11.06
N ASP A 52 -5.51 -12.71 10.20
CA ASP A 52 -4.74 -11.50 10.55
C ASP A 52 -3.67 -11.72 11.63
N ALA A 53 -3.24 -12.95 11.89
CA ALA A 53 -2.18 -13.25 12.83
C ALA A 53 -0.82 -13.22 12.09
N PRO A 54 0.23 -12.62 12.67
CA PRO A 54 0.36 -12.05 14.02
C PRO A 54 0.21 -10.51 14.03
N CYS A 55 -0.74 -9.95 13.29
CA CYS A 55 -0.82 -8.50 13.08
C CYS A 55 -1.31 -7.70 14.28
N GLU A 56 -1.72 -8.30 15.40
CA GLU A 56 -2.00 -7.58 16.66
C GLU A 56 -2.78 -6.25 16.50
N GLY A 57 -3.85 -6.25 15.72
CA GLY A 57 -4.67 -5.06 15.40
C GLY A 57 -4.37 -4.39 14.06
N GLY A 58 -3.33 -4.84 13.35
CA GLY A 58 -3.15 -4.60 11.92
C GLY A 58 -3.84 -5.66 11.07
N ALA A 59 -3.73 -5.54 9.74
CA ALA A 59 -4.35 -6.44 8.78
C ALA A 59 -3.30 -7.16 7.92
N CYS A 60 -3.56 -8.42 7.53
CA CYS A 60 -2.60 -9.27 6.82
C CYS A 60 -2.78 -9.27 5.29
N VAL A 61 -1.99 -8.47 4.58
CA VAL A 61 -2.50 -8.02 3.27
C VAL A 61 -1.47 -7.68 2.18
N VAL A 62 -0.22 -7.34 2.49
CA VAL A 62 0.73 -6.90 1.45
C VAL A 62 1.42 -8.07 0.79
N ASN A 63 1.06 -8.42 -0.44
CA ASN A 63 1.84 -9.39 -1.21
C ASN A 63 3.15 -8.76 -1.70
N PHE A 64 4.28 -9.15 -1.10
CA PHE A 64 5.57 -8.99 -1.75
C PHE A 64 5.88 -10.24 -2.56
N GLN A 65 6.00 -10.08 -3.87
CA GLN A 65 6.54 -11.17 -4.69
C GLN A 65 8.03 -11.29 -4.41
N ILE A 66 8.42 -12.47 -3.93
CA ILE A 66 9.80 -12.91 -3.92
C ILE A 66 9.92 -13.90 -5.07
N THR A 67 11.02 -13.77 -5.83
CA THR A 67 11.37 -14.51 -7.05
C THR A 67 10.74 -15.91 -7.12
N GLY A 68 9.95 -16.18 -8.17
CA GLY A 68 9.37 -17.51 -8.41
C GLY A 68 7.99 -17.77 -7.79
N ASN A 69 7.02 -16.86 -8.01
CA ASN A 69 5.61 -16.98 -7.62
C ASN A 69 5.32 -17.04 -6.11
N ILE A 70 6.31 -16.79 -5.24
CA ILE A 70 6.08 -16.78 -3.79
C ILE A 70 5.65 -15.38 -3.37
N ALA A 71 4.37 -15.24 -3.03
CA ALA A 71 3.85 -14.03 -2.40
C ALA A 71 3.93 -14.16 -0.87
N ILE A 72 4.77 -13.36 -0.23
CA ILE A 72 4.77 -13.24 1.24
C ILE A 72 3.86 -12.07 1.62
N ARG A 73 2.93 -12.31 2.54
CA ARG A 73 2.09 -11.27 3.12
C ARG A 73 2.72 -10.66 4.34
N TYR A 74 2.55 -9.36 4.52
CA TYR A 74 2.96 -8.64 5.74
C TYR A 74 1.79 -7.87 6.34
N CYS A 75 1.90 -7.63 7.64
CA CYS A 75 0.95 -6.82 8.38
C CYS A 75 1.01 -5.34 7.97
N ILE A 76 -0.14 -4.70 7.83
CA ILE A 76 -0.30 -3.25 7.72
C ILE A 76 -0.83 -2.74 9.05
N TYR A 77 -0.23 -1.68 9.57
CA TYR A 77 -0.62 -0.99 10.81
C TYR A 77 -1.16 0.42 10.58
N GLN A 78 -1.33 0.78 9.32
CA GLN A 78 -1.75 2.08 8.85
C GLN A 78 -3.24 2.25 9.10
N GLU A 79 -3.63 3.50 9.37
CA GLU A 79 -5.03 3.86 9.55
C GLU A 79 -5.79 3.62 8.23
N SER A 80 -7.01 3.09 8.33
CA SER A 80 -7.91 3.02 7.18
C SER A 80 -8.40 4.41 6.82
N CYS A 81 -8.58 4.67 5.54
CA CYS A 81 -9.09 5.96 5.05
C CYS A 81 -10.23 5.79 4.05
N ASP A 82 -10.99 6.86 3.89
CA ASP A 82 -11.87 7.06 2.74
C ASP A 82 -11.12 7.89 1.70
N PRO A 83 -10.78 7.33 0.51
CA PRO A 83 -10.01 8.05 -0.50
C PRO A 83 -10.73 9.26 -1.10
N PHE A 84 -12.03 9.42 -0.87
CA PHE A 84 -12.83 10.51 -1.40
C PHE A 84 -13.10 11.62 -0.39
N ALA A 85 -12.73 11.43 0.88
CA ALA A 85 -12.90 12.44 1.92
C ALA A 85 -12.01 13.69 1.70
N ASP A 86 -12.40 14.82 2.28
CA ASP A 86 -11.61 16.06 2.23
C ASP A 86 -10.29 15.98 2.99
N MET A 87 -10.30 15.26 4.10
CA MET A 87 -9.12 14.93 4.89
C MET A 87 -9.10 13.42 5.07
N PRO A 88 -8.62 12.67 4.08
CA PRO A 88 -8.73 11.23 4.09
C PRO A 88 -7.78 10.60 5.13
N CYS A 89 -6.77 11.33 5.61
CA CYS A 89 -5.82 10.89 6.62
C CYS A 89 -5.71 11.88 7.78
N ALA A 90 -5.64 11.37 9.01
CA ALA A 90 -5.51 12.19 10.20
C ALA A 90 -4.11 12.80 10.36
N SER A 91 -3.07 12.09 9.92
CA SER A 91 -1.69 12.57 9.97
C SER A 91 -1.40 13.54 8.83
N ALA A 92 -0.82 14.69 9.16
CA ALA A 92 -0.38 15.65 8.17
C ALA A 92 0.70 15.07 7.25
N GLY A 93 0.51 15.21 5.93
CA GLY A 93 1.46 14.74 4.92
C GLY A 93 1.25 13.30 4.46
N GLU A 94 0.32 12.54 5.05
CA GLU A 94 -0.08 11.23 4.52
C GLU A 94 -1.11 11.37 3.39
N GLN A 95 -1.13 10.36 2.52
CA GLN A 95 -2.09 10.22 1.43
C GLN A 95 -2.87 8.91 1.59
N CYS A 96 -4.11 8.91 1.13
CA CYS A 96 -4.95 7.71 1.15
C CYS A 96 -4.75 6.91 -0.14
N TYR A 97 -4.30 5.66 0.02
CA TYR A 97 -4.03 4.73 -1.05
C TYR A 97 -5.17 3.71 -1.13
N PRO A 98 -6.01 3.75 -2.18
CA PRO A 98 -6.96 2.68 -2.44
C PRO A 98 -6.18 1.40 -2.70
N SER A 99 -6.61 0.31 -2.08
CA SER A 99 -5.83 -0.94 -2.07
C SER A 99 -6.49 -2.07 -2.86
N ILE A 100 -5.71 -3.10 -3.15
CA ILE A 100 -6.21 -4.44 -3.56
C ILE A 100 -7.00 -5.13 -2.44
N LEU A 101 -7.23 -4.45 -1.33
CA LEU A 101 -7.82 -4.92 -0.09
C LEU A 101 -9.21 -4.30 0.07
N PRO A 102 -10.06 -4.82 0.98
CA PRO A 102 -11.40 -4.26 1.17
C PRO A 102 -11.40 -2.88 1.87
N TYR A 103 -10.25 -2.23 1.99
CA TYR A 103 -10.10 -0.89 2.58
C TYR A 103 -8.93 -0.14 1.93
N ALA A 104 -9.00 1.19 1.93
CA ALA A 104 -7.89 2.08 1.63
C ALA A 104 -7.13 2.44 2.92
N PHE A 105 -5.86 2.83 2.83
CA PHE A 105 -5.06 3.14 4.01
C PHE A 105 -4.19 4.40 3.83
N CYS A 106 -3.89 5.05 4.95
CA CYS A 106 -3.01 6.21 5.01
C CYS A 106 -1.56 5.80 5.03
N ALA A 107 -0.76 6.39 4.15
CA ALA A 107 0.68 6.22 4.18
C ALA A 107 1.39 7.52 3.77
N PRO A 108 2.67 7.70 4.15
CA PRO A 108 3.48 8.77 3.59
C PRO A 108 3.48 8.72 2.06
N PRO A 109 3.64 9.87 1.38
CA PRO A 109 3.65 9.91 -0.07
C PRO A 109 4.85 9.11 -0.56
N ASN A 110 4.62 8.07 -1.35
CA ASN A 110 5.71 7.41 -2.05
C ASN A 110 6.20 8.37 -3.16
N PRO A 111 7.52 8.59 -3.34
CA PRO A 111 8.07 9.33 -4.48
C PRO A 111 7.85 8.65 -5.86
N GLY A 112 6.90 7.72 -5.97
CA GLY A 112 6.55 6.99 -7.18
C GLY A 112 6.06 7.88 -8.33
N PRO A 113 5.88 7.32 -9.54
CA PRO A 113 5.92 8.08 -10.79
C PRO A 113 4.78 9.08 -11.05
N GLY A 114 3.80 9.23 -10.15
CA GLY A 114 2.90 10.39 -10.16
C GLY A 114 1.41 10.07 -10.30
N GLY A 115 0.64 11.04 -10.81
CA GLY A 115 -0.82 10.97 -10.95
C GLY A 115 -1.30 10.11 -12.12
N ALA A 116 -2.54 10.33 -12.57
CA ALA A 116 -3.15 9.56 -13.65
C ALA A 116 -2.25 9.51 -14.91
N GLY A 117 -2.09 8.31 -15.49
CA GLY A 117 -1.25 8.05 -16.66
C GLY A 117 0.21 7.74 -16.35
N ALA A 118 0.68 7.96 -15.12
CA ALA A 118 2.04 7.61 -14.71
C ALA A 118 2.26 6.08 -14.69
N PRO A 119 3.48 5.57 -14.98
CA PRO A 119 3.76 4.15 -14.83
C PRO A 119 3.76 3.74 -13.36
N CYS A 120 3.39 2.50 -13.06
CA CYS A 120 3.46 1.92 -11.72
C CYS A 120 4.05 0.49 -11.76
N PRO A 121 5.37 0.36 -12.02
CA PRO A 121 6.03 -0.93 -12.19
C PRO A 121 6.04 -1.81 -10.93
N ASP A 122 6.09 -1.18 -9.76
CA ASP A 122 6.17 -1.83 -8.44
C ASP A 122 4.79 -1.89 -7.76
N GLY A 123 3.76 -1.27 -8.36
CA GLY A 123 2.35 -1.51 -8.06
C GLY A 123 1.67 -0.37 -7.27
N LEU A 124 0.94 -0.74 -6.21
CA LEU A 124 -0.03 0.12 -5.52
C LEU A 124 0.54 1.46 -5.05
N LEU A 125 1.81 1.47 -4.68
CA LEU A 125 2.44 2.62 -4.03
C LEU A 125 3.03 3.59 -5.00
N ASP A 126 3.14 3.21 -6.27
CA ASP A 126 3.78 4.05 -7.26
C ASP A 126 2.88 5.22 -7.68
N CYS A 127 1.58 5.13 -7.38
CA CYS A 127 0.61 6.14 -7.73
C CYS A 127 0.41 7.15 -6.60
N LEU A 128 0.06 8.39 -6.93
CA LEU A 128 -0.37 9.37 -5.92
C LEU A 128 -1.65 8.91 -5.20
N GLY A 129 -1.91 9.46 -4.01
CA GLY A 129 -3.17 9.29 -3.30
C GLY A 129 -4.38 9.53 -4.20
N GLY A 130 -5.43 8.74 -3.98
CA GLY A 130 -6.64 8.75 -4.84
C GLY A 130 -6.44 8.11 -6.22
N HIS A 131 -5.30 7.47 -6.49
CA HIS A 131 -5.07 6.69 -7.71
C HIS A 131 -4.80 5.22 -7.40
N VAL A 132 -5.04 4.37 -8.40
CA VAL A 132 -4.80 2.93 -8.35
C VAL A 132 -3.91 2.50 -9.51
N CYS A 133 -2.99 1.58 -9.26
CA CYS A 133 -2.14 1.03 -10.32
C CYS A 133 -2.89 -0.04 -11.12
N TYR A 134 -3.29 0.26 -12.36
CA TYR A 134 -3.97 -0.68 -13.25
C TYR A 134 -3.20 -0.96 -14.54
N SER A 135 -2.89 -2.23 -14.79
CA SER A 135 -2.10 -2.67 -15.95
C SER A 135 -0.77 -1.93 -16.10
N GLY A 136 -0.10 -1.61 -14.98
CA GLY A 136 1.17 -0.89 -14.95
C GLY A 136 1.04 0.62 -15.14
N THR A 137 -0.17 1.17 -15.09
CA THR A 137 -0.44 2.61 -15.19
C THR A 137 -1.35 3.09 -14.06
N CYS A 138 -1.02 4.23 -13.46
CA CYS A 138 -1.86 4.89 -12.46
C CYS A 138 -3.16 5.40 -13.09
N ARG A 139 -4.29 5.06 -12.48
CA ARG A 139 -5.63 5.50 -12.87
C ARG A 139 -6.29 6.21 -11.70
N LEU A 140 -7.10 7.22 -11.98
CA LEU A 140 -7.86 7.92 -10.96
C LEU A 140 -8.89 6.96 -10.34
N ALA A 141 -8.96 6.88 -9.02
CA ALA A 141 -9.98 6.09 -8.33
C ALA A 141 -11.33 6.82 -8.38
N CYS A 142 -12.41 6.04 -8.51
CA CYS A 142 -13.76 6.58 -8.59
C CYS A 142 -14.78 5.76 -7.79
N ASP A 143 -15.88 6.41 -7.40
CA ASP A 143 -17.02 5.78 -6.74
C ASP A 143 -17.92 5.17 -7.83
N LEU A 144 -18.04 3.84 -7.84
CA LEU A 144 -18.81 3.10 -8.84
C LEU A 144 -20.29 3.50 -8.88
N ALA A 145 -20.87 3.90 -7.76
CA ALA A 145 -22.28 4.27 -7.66
C ALA A 145 -22.51 5.74 -8.05
N ASN A 146 -21.55 6.62 -7.75
CA ASN A 146 -21.76 8.08 -7.77
C ASN A 146 -20.80 8.86 -8.68
N TYR A 147 -19.90 8.22 -9.44
CA TYR A 147 -18.84 8.93 -10.18
C TYR A 147 -19.33 10.03 -11.14
N MET A 148 -20.56 9.93 -11.66
CA MET A 148 -21.10 10.95 -12.56
C MET A 148 -21.50 12.25 -11.86
N SER A 149 -21.75 12.22 -10.55
CA SER A 149 -22.16 13.38 -9.75
C SER A 149 -21.03 13.95 -8.89
N LEU A 150 -19.89 13.27 -8.82
CA LEU A 150 -18.73 13.66 -8.04
C LEU A 150 -17.68 14.34 -8.92
N GLU A 151 -16.84 15.18 -8.32
CA GLU A 151 -15.73 15.81 -9.02
C GLU A 151 -14.55 14.84 -9.18
N PRO A 152 -13.73 14.98 -10.25
CA PRO A 152 -12.48 14.25 -10.38
C PRO A 152 -11.59 14.41 -9.13
N GLY A 153 -11.10 13.29 -8.59
CA GLY A 153 -10.33 13.27 -7.34
C GLY A 153 -11.18 13.21 -6.06
N LYS A 154 -12.52 13.28 -6.18
CA LYS A 154 -13.51 13.08 -5.10
C LYS A 154 -14.41 11.88 -5.37
N GLY A 155 -13.94 10.93 -6.17
CA GLY A 155 -14.72 9.78 -6.62
C GLY A 155 -15.35 9.96 -8.00
N GLY A 156 -15.24 11.15 -8.61
CA GLY A 156 -15.65 11.39 -9.99
C GLY A 156 -14.60 11.03 -11.04
N CYS A 157 -15.04 10.96 -12.29
CA CYS A 157 -14.16 10.80 -13.46
C CYS A 157 -14.15 12.04 -14.35
N GLU A 158 -13.11 12.20 -15.16
CA GLU A 158 -13.05 13.27 -16.16
C GLU A 158 -14.16 13.10 -17.22
N ALA A 159 -14.46 14.18 -17.94
CA ALA A 159 -15.52 14.17 -18.94
C ALA A 159 -15.20 13.18 -20.07
N GLY A 160 -16.05 12.16 -20.23
CA GLY A 160 -15.90 11.12 -21.24
C GLY A 160 -15.39 9.79 -20.70
N ASP A 161 -14.83 9.79 -19.48
CA ASP A 161 -14.40 8.57 -18.80
C ASP A 161 -15.58 7.90 -18.07
N VAL A 162 -15.49 6.59 -17.90
CA VAL A 162 -16.43 5.80 -17.10
C VAL A 162 -15.72 5.16 -15.92
N CYS A 163 -16.39 5.10 -14.77
CA CYS A 163 -15.89 4.37 -13.62
C CYS A 163 -16.07 2.86 -13.85
N VAL A 164 -14.95 2.14 -14.02
CA VAL A 164 -14.95 0.70 -14.25
C VAL A 164 -14.46 -0.06 -13.03
N THR A 165 -15.09 -1.21 -12.77
CA THR A 165 -14.61 -2.16 -11.76
C THR A 165 -13.31 -2.79 -12.23
N SER A 166 -12.27 -2.78 -11.39
CA SER A 166 -11.12 -3.64 -11.63
C SER A 166 -11.43 -5.06 -11.20
N THR A 167 -11.63 -5.97 -12.14
CA THR A 167 -11.52 -7.40 -11.86
C THR A 167 -10.05 -7.75 -11.66
N GLY A 168 -9.49 -7.44 -10.49
CA GLY A 168 -8.14 -7.87 -10.11
C GLY A 168 -7.31 -6.92 -9.25
N ILE A 169 -7.70 -5.65 -9.10
CA ILE A 169 -6.81 -4.63 -8.47
C ILE A 169 -7.48 -3.82 -7.37
N THR A 170 -8.80 -3.66 -7.34
CA THR A 170 -9.50 -3.02 -6.22
C THR A 170 -10.49 -4.01 -5.64
N THR A 171 -10.30 -4.40 -4.39
CA THR A 171 -11.32 -5.17 -3.65
C THR A 171 -12.08 -4.30 -2.66
N VAL A 172 -11.78 -3.00 -2.59
CA VAL A 172 -12.61 -2.04 -1.86
C VAL A 172 -13.98 -1.99 -2.54
N PRO A 173 -15.06 -2.49 -1.88
CA PRO A 173 -16.37 -2.50 -2.49
C PRO A 173 -16.81 -1.08 -2.83
N GLY A 174 -17.34 -0.87 -4.03
CA GLY A 174 -17.79 0.46 -4.47
C GLY A 174 -16.70 1.36 -5.07
N ILE A 175 -15.43 0.92 -5.12
CA ILE A 175 -14.35 1.69 -5.75
C ILE A 175 -13.89 1.06 -7.07
N GLY A 176 -13.92 1.87 -8.12
CA GLY A 176 -13.39 1.55 -9.45
C GLY A 176 -12.23 2.45 -9.84
N PHE A 177 -11.94 2.51 -11.13
CA PHE A 177 -11.02 3.47 -11.72
C PHE A 177 -11.59 4.09 -12.99
N CYS A 178 -11.20 5.33 -13.28
CA CYS A 178 -11.61 6.04 -14.49
C CYS A 178 -10.84 5.53 -15.72
N ASN A 179 -11.57 5.27 -16.81
CA ASN A 179 -11.04 4.78 -18.09
C ASN A 179 -11.93 5.15 -19.27
#